data_AF-A0A949LKB3-F1
#
_entry.id   AF-A0A949LKB3-F1
#
_cell.length_a   1.000
_cell.length_b   1.000
_cell.length_c   1.000
_cell.angle_alpha   90.00
_cell.angle_beta   90.00
_cell.angle_gamma   90.00
#
_symmetry.space_group_name_H-M   'P 1'
#
loop_
_entity.id
_entity.type
_entity.pdbx_description
1 polymer ?
#
loop_
_entity_poly.entity_id
_entity_poly.type
_entity_poly.pdbx_seq_one_letter_code
_entity_poly.pdbx_strand_id
1 'polypeptide(L)'
;MISLDIVMPALLGGGLIGLAASMLLLFNGRILGVSGILSEALDFKGAGNKLWIWLFLLGLLAGPRLSDAFLGTSEPVFEERTLLVTILAGLLVGFGTTIGSGCTSGHGVCGIGRLSQRSIVSVCVFMGTAMVTVFVFRHVWGG
;
A
#
# COMPACT_ATOMS: atom_id res chain seq x y z
N MET A 1 8.75 -1.35 -28.19
CA MET A 1 7.76 -0.26 -28.35
C MET A 1 6.91 -0.24 -27.09
N ILE A 2 6.84 0.89 -26.38
CA ILE A 2 5.90 1.05 -25.27
C ILE A 2 4.52 1.19 -25.90
N SER A 3 3.67 0.20 -25.72
CA SER A 3 2.34 0.17 -26.32
C SER A 3 1.35 1.02 -25.49
N LEU A 4 0.47 1.77 -26.17
CA LEU A 4 -0.46 2.72 -25.52
C LEU A 4 -1.44 2.04 -24.55
N ASP A 5 -1.71 0.74 -24.75
CA ASP A 5 -2.49 -0.12 -23.89
C ASP A 5 -1.90 -0.32 -22.48
N ILE A 6 -0.58 -0.15 -22.30
CA ILE A 6 0.06 -0.24 -20.98
C ILE A 6 0.10 1.14 -20.30
N VAL A 7 0.38 2.18 -21.09
CA VAL A 7 0.56 3.54 -20.57
C VAL A 7 -0.75 4.11 -20.05
N MET A 8 -1.85 3.89 -20.78
CA MET A 8 -3.14 4.50 -20.43
C MET A 8 -3.69 4.02 -19.07
N PRO A 9 -3.73 2.70 -18.76
CA PRO A 9 -4.15 2.22 -17.45
C PRO A 9 -3.21 2.66 -16.32
N ALA A 10 -1.89 2.68 -16.57
CA ALA A 10 -0.92 3.11 -15.56
C ALA A 10 -1.10 4.60 -15.20
N LEU A 11 -1.33 5.45 -16.20
CA LEU A 11 -1.56 6.88 -15.99
C LEU A 11 -2.90 7.14 -15.29
N LEU A 12 -3.97 6.45 -15.70
CA LEU A 12 -5.29 6.56 -15.06
C LEU A 12 -5.25 6.06 -13.61
N GLY A 13 -4.64 4.90 -13.37
CA GLY A 13 -4.50 4.35 -12.02
C GLY A 13 -3.67 5.26 -11.11
N GLY A 14 -2.52 5.76 -11.59
CA GLY A 14 -1.70 6.72 -10.86
C GLY A 14 -2.45 8.02 -10.55
N GLY A 15 -3.19 8.55 -11.54
CA GLY A 15 -4.05 9.72 -11.37
C GLY A 15 -5.14 9.51 -10.32
N LEU A 16 -5.83 8.37 -10.34
CA LEU A 16 -6.86 8.01 -9.37
C LEU A 16 -6.30 7.89 -7.95
N ILE A 17 -5.15 7.24 -7.77
CA ILE A 17 -4.47 7.12 -6.46
C ILE A 17 -4.06 8.51 -5.94
N GLY A 18 -3.50 9.36 -6.82
CA GLY A 18 -3.11 10.73 -6.46
C GLY A 18 -4.30 11.60 -6.07
N LEU A 19 -5.41 11.47 -6.78
CA LEU A 19 -6.67 12.17 -6.48
C LEU A 19 -7.23 11.70 -5.14
N ALA A 20 -7.29 10.39 -4.90
CA ALA A 20 -7.75 9.82 -3.63
C ALA A 20 -6.87 10.28 -2.44
N ALA A 21 -5.54 10.28 -2.60
CA ALA A 21 -4.61 10.77 -1.59
C ALA A 21 -4.82 12.26 -1.29
N SER A 22 -5.07 13.07 -2.32
CA SER A 22 -5.32 14.51 -2.20
C SER A 22 -6.66 14.79 -1.52
N MET A 23 -7.72 14.04 -1.86
CA MET A 23 -9.01 14.12 -1.19
C MET A 23 -8.90 13.80 0.30
N LEU A 24 -8.18 12.73 0.65
CA LEU A 24 -7.96 12.37 2.06
C LEU A 24 -7.24 13.50 2.81
N LEU A 25 -6.24 14.12 2.18
CA LEU A 25 -5.51 15.24 2.76
C LEU A 25 -6.40 16.48 2.92
N LEU A 26 -7.24 16.79 1.94
CA LEU A 26 -8.12 17.97 1.94
C LEU A 26 -9.28 17.84 2.94
N PHE A 27 -9.95 16.69 2.98
CA PHE A 27 -11.14 16.51 3.82
C PHE A 27 -10.80 16.13 5.27
N ASN A 28 -9.77 15.29 5.47
CA ASN A 28 -9.44 14.78 6.79
C ASN A 28 -8.19 15.45 7.38
N GLY A 29 -7.45 16.26 6.62
CA GLY A 29 -6.19 16.86 7.05
C GLY A 29 -5.07 15.83 7.23
N ARG A 30 -5.26 14.60 6.74
CA ARG A 30 -4.38 13.46 7.02
C ARG A 30 -3.69 12.96 5.77
N ILE A 31 -2.41 12.64 5.93
CA ILE A 31 -1.59 12.08 4.87
C ILE A 31 -1.97 10.61 4.68
N LEU A 32 -2.16 10.17 3.44
CA LEU A 32 -2.42 8.76 3.11
C LEU A 32 -1.30 7.88 3.68
N GLY A 33 -1.66 6.91 4.52
CA GLY A 33 -0.69 5.96 5.07
C GLY A 33 -1.43 4.76 5.66
N VAL A 34 -1.49 3.68 4.89
CA VAL A 34 -2.35 2.52 5.24
C VAL A 34 -1.99 1.91 6.59
N SER A 35 -0.70 1.72 6.89
CA SER A 35 -0.27 1.19 8.21
C SER A 35 -0.64 2.10 9.37
N GLY A 36 -0.58 3.42 9.18
CA GLY A 36 -0.98 4.39 10.21
C GLY A 36 -2.48 4.37 10.46
N ILE A 37 -3.27 4.39 9.38
CA ILE A 37 -4.74 4.30 9.43
C ILE A 37 -5.17 2.98 10.10
N LEU A 38 -4.51 1.87 9.77
CA LEU A 38 -4.77 0.57 10.39
C LEU A 38 -4.40 0.55 11.88
N SER A 39 -3.27 1.15 12.27
CA SER A 39 -2.87 1.23 13.68
C SER A 39 -3.86 2.06 14.52
N GLU A 40 -4.42 3.12 13.94
CA GLU A 40 -5.46 3.94 14.59
C GLU A 40 -6.82 3.21 14.64
N ALA A 41 -7.10 2.35 13.66
CA ALA A 41 -8.28 1.46 13.71
C ALA A 41 -8.20 0.46 14.88
N LEU A 42 -7.00 -0.05 15.14
CA LEU A 42 -6.71 -1.03 16.20
C LEU A 42 -6.55 -0.40 17.59
N ASP A 43 -6.31 0.91 17.67
CA ASP A 43 -6.26 1.58 18.97
C ASP A 43 -7.66 1.77 19.55
N PHE A 44 -8.05 0.88 20.47
CA PHE A 44 -9.36 0.91 21.12
C PHE A 44 -9.51 2.01 22.18
N LYS A 45 -8.44 2.70 22.57
CA LYS A 45 -8.48 3.75 23.63
C LYS A 45 -8.88 5.13 23.14
N GLY A 46 -8.79 5.42 21.84
CA GLY A 46 -9.14 6.74 21.29
C GLY A 46 -10.64 6.96 21.09
N ALA A 47 -11.25 7.91 21.80
CA ALA A 47 -12.63 8.38 21.62
C ALA A 47 -12.81 9.34 20.43
N GLY A 48 -12.08 9.10 19.33
CA GLY A 48 -12.17 9.88 18.10
C GLY A 48 -13.22 9.34 17.13
N ASN A 49 -13.59 10.14 16.13
CA ASN A 49 -14.48 9.71 15.05
C ASN A 49 -13.77 8.67 14.15
N LYS A 50 -13.87 7.38 14.50
CA LYS A 50 -13.28 6.26 13.75
C LYS A 50 -14.03 5.91 12.47
N LEU A 51 -15.17 6.56 12.20
CA LEU A 51 -16.02 6.24 11.05
C LEU A 51 -15.26 6.35 9.73
N TRP A 52 -14.47 7.43 9.53
CA TRP A 52 -13.72 7.62 8.29
C TRP A 52 -12.62 6.56 8.09
N ILE A 53 -12.02 6.06 9.18
CA ILE A 53 -10.99 5.02 9.16
C ILE A 53 -11.60 3.72 8.63
N TRP A 54 -12.74 3.33 9.20
CA TRP A 54 -13.44 2.13 8.77
C TRP A 54 -13.99 2.26 7.35
N LEU A 55 -14.53 3.42 6.97
CA LEU A 55 -14.96 3.69 5.59
C LEU A 55 -13.80 3.61 4.60
N PHE A 56 -12.63 4.14 4.96
CA PHE A 56 -11.42 4.07 4.14
C PHE A 56 -10.94 2.61 3.98
N LEU A 57 -10.87 1.85 5.07
CA LEU A 57 -10.44 0.44 5.04
C LEU A 57 -11.43 -0.44 4.27
N LEU A 58 -12.74 -0.22 4.45
CA LEU A 58 -13.77 -0.89 3.65
C LEU A 58 -13.64 -0.54 2.18
N GLY A 59 -13.45 0.73 1.83
CA GLY A 59 -13.24 1.16 0.46
C GLY A 59 -11.99 0.53 -0.17
N LEU A 60 -10.89 0.43 0.59
CA LEU A 60 -9.65 -0.20 0.13
C LEU A 60 -9.83 -1.71 -0.14
N LEU A 61 -10.60 -2.41 0.70
CA LEU A 61 -10.87 -3.84 0.54
C LEU A 61 -11.94 -4.13 -0.52
N ALA A 62 -12.95 -3.26 -0.64
CA ALA A 62 -14.04 -3.40 -1.60
C ALA A 62 -13.63 -2.97 -3.01
N GLY A 63 -12.68 -2.03 -3.14
CA GLY A 63 -12.22 -1.48 -4.42
C GLY A 63 -11.87 -2.54 -5.46
N PRO A 64 -10.96 -3.50 -5.17
CA PRO A 64 -10.61 -4.58 -6.10
C PRO A 64 -11.82 -5.43 -6.51
N ARG A 65 -12.71 -5.76 -5.55
CA ARG A 65 -13.92 -6.54 -5.85
C ARG A 65 -14.92 -5.79 -6.72
N LEU A 66 -15.06 -4.49 -6.51
CA LEU A 66 -15.87 -3.67 -7.39
C LEU A 66 -15.24 -3.61 -8.78
N SER A 67 -13.93 -3.38 -8.90
CA SER A 67 -13.28 -3.35 -10.22
C SER A 67 -13.45 -4.67 -10.97
N ASP A 68 -13.38 -5.82 -10.29
CA ASP A 68 -13.65 -7.13 -10.90
C ASP A 68 -15.09 -7.23 -11.40
N ALA A 69 -16.08 -6.79 -10.60
CA ALA A 69 -17.48 -6.81 -11.00
C ALA A 69 -17.81 -5.87 -12.17
N PHE A 70 -17.13 -4.72 -12.28
CA PHE A 70 -17.40 -3.73 -13.32
C PHE A 70 -16.59 -3.94 -14.61
N LEU A 71 -15.32 -4.33 -14.51
CA LEU A 71 -14.42 -4.48 -15.66
C LEU A 71 -14.24 -5.93 -16.09
N GLY A 72 -14.75 -6.91 -15.32
CA GLY A 72 -14.53 -8.33 -15.62
C GLY A 72 -13.06 -8.73 -15.55
N THR A 73 -12.28 -8.08 -14.68
CA THR A 73 -10.87 -8.42 -14.48
C THR A 73 -10.75 -9.81 -13.83
N SER A 74 -9.77 -10.59 -14.29
CA SER A 74 -9.49 -11.92 -13.77
C SER A 74 -9.14 -11.85 -12.28
N GLU A 75 -9.73 -12.73 -11.47
CA GLU A 75 -9.43 -12.79 -10.04
C GLU A 75 -7.92 -12.89 -9.79
N PRO A 76 -7.40 -12.19 -8.75
CA PRO A 76 -6.00 -12.31 -8.39
C PRO A 76 -5.67 -13.77 -8.09
N VAL A 77 -4.65 -14.30 -8.77
CA VAL A 77 -4.13 -15.64 -8.50
C VAL A 77 -3.45 -15.59 -7.13
N PHE A 78 -4.12 -16.07 -6.11
CA PHE A 78 -3.50 -16.32 -4.82
C PHE A 78 -2.65 -17.58 -4.95
N GLU A 79 -1.32 -17.43 -4.99
CA GLU A 79 -0.44 -18.57 -4.73
C GLU A 79 -0.75 -19.06 -3.31
N GLU A 80 -1.17 -20.33 -3.19
CA GLU A 80 -1.38 -20.95 -1.89
C GLU A 80 -0.04 -21.06 -1.14
N ARG A 81 0.26 -20.04 -0.34
CA ARG A 81 1.33 -20.10 0.65
C ARG A 81 0.77 -20.59 1.97
N THR A 82 1.58 -21.35 2.71
CA THR A 82 1.22 -21.82 4.05
C THR A 82 0.78 -20.63 4.91
N LEU A 83 -0.36 -20.78 5.59
CA LEU A 83 -0.95 -19.75 6.46
C LEU A 83 0.07 -19.17 7.46
N LEU A 84 1.00 -20.01 7.95
CA LEU A 84 2.10 -19.61 8.81
C LEU A 84 3.00 -18.54 8.17
N VAL A 85 3.35 -18.69 6.89
CA VAL A 85 4.20 -17.73 6.16
C VAL A 85 3.49 -16.40 6.02
N THR A 86 2.18 -16.42 5.72
CA THR A 86 1.38 -15.19 5.58
C THR A 86 1.28 -14.43 6.91
N ILE A 87 1.06 -15.13 8.02
CA ILE A 87 1.03 -14.51 9.36
C ILE A 87 2.40 -13.89 9.68
N LEU A 88 3.48 -14.64 9.49
CA LEU A 88 4.83 -14.15 9.76
C LEU A 88 5.16 -12.94 8.88
N ALA A 89 4.86 -13.01 7.57
CA ALA A 89 5.06 -11.89 6.66
C ALA A 89 4.29 -10.64 7.11
N GLY A 90 3.02 -10.80 7.50
CA GLY A 90 2.20 -9.70 8.03
C GLY A 90 2.79 -9.07 9.30
N LEU A 91 3.25 -9.90 10.24
CA LEU A 91 3.90 -9.44 11.48
C LEU A 91 5.20 -8.66 11.18
N LEU A 92 6.06 -9.22 10.32
CA LEU A 92 7.31 -8.58 9.91
C LEU A 92 7.05 -7.23 9.21
N VAL A 93 6.06 -7.15 8.32
CA VAL A 93 5.68 -5.90 7.65
C VAL A 93 5.11 -4.90 8.66
N GLY A 94 4.25 -5.33 9.58
CA GLY A 94 3.71 -4.46 10.64
C GLY A 94 4.81 -3.88 11.52
N PHE A 95 5.73 -4.73 11.98
CA PHE A 95 6.89 -4.30 12.77
C PHE A 95 7.79 -3.36 11.97
N GLY A 96 8.11 -3.72 10.72
CA GLY A 96 8.93 -2.93 9.79
C GLY A 96 8.38 -1.52 9.52
N THR A 97 7.07 -1.41 9.30
CA THR A 97 6.43 -0.11 9.07
C THR A 97 6.38 0.77 10.32
N THR A 98 6.34 0.16 11.51
CA THR A 98 6.42 0.88 12.78
C THR A 98 7.81 1.47 13.00
N ILE A 99 8.87 0.66 12.85
CA ILE A 99 10.26 1.15 12.98
C ILE A 99 10.63 2.14 11.87
N GLY A 100 10.06 1.98 10.67
CA GLY A 100 10.24 2.86 9.53
C GLY A 100 9.46 4.18 9.63
N SER A 101 8.70 4.40 10.71
CA SER A 101 7.82 5.57 10.90
C SER A 101 6.80 5.78 9.77
N GLY A 102 6.44 4.71 9.06
CA GLY A 102 5.57 4.78 7.90
C GLY A 102 5.64 3.55 7.00
N CYS A 103 4.82 3.58 5.96
CA CYS A 103 4.73 2.53 4.95
C CYS A 103 4.99 3.08 3.55
N THR A 104 5.09 2.19 2.56
CA THR A 104 5.33 2.55 1.16
C THR A 104 4.23 3.43 0.57
N SER A 105 2.96 3.28 0.99
CA SER A 105 1.88 4.16 0.53
C SER A 105 2.07 5.61 1.00
N GLY A 106 2.46 5.83 2.26
CA GLY A 106 2.68 7.17 2.77
C GLY A 106 3.99 7.81 2.33
N HIS A 107 5.08 7.04 2.35
CA HIS A 107 6.37 7.54 1.90
C HIS A 107 6.47 7.65 0.37
N GLY A 108 5.92 6.68 -0.35
CA GLY A 108 5.92 6.65 -1.81
C GLY A 108 4.95 7.65 -2.40
N VAL A 109 3.64 7.47 -2.18
CA VAL A 109 2.62 8.28 -2.86
C VAL A 109 2.68 9.73 -2.38
N CYS A 110 2.52 9.98 -1.08
CA CYS A 110 2.47 11.33 -0.55
C CYS A 110 3.86 11.94 -0.28
N GLY A 111 4.81 11.13 0.19
CA GLY A 111 6.11 11.63 0.63
C GLY A 111 7.05 12.04 -0.52
N ILE A 112 7.13 11.25 -1.59
CA ILE A 112 7.85 11.62 -2.82
C ILE A 112 7.11 12.77 -3.52
N GLY A 113 5.77 12.73 -3.57
CA GLY A 113 4.97 13.82 -4.14
C GLY A 113 5.19 15.18 -3.48
N ARG A 114 5.58 15.20 -2.19
CA ARG A 114 5.97 16.42 -1.45
C ARG A 114 7.48 16.71 -1.48
N LEU A 115 8.26 16.01 -2.31
CA LEU A 115 9.72 16.17 -2.45
C LEU A 115 10.48 16.04 -1.11
N SER A 116 10.01 15.18 -0.20
CA SER A 116 10.69 14.96 1.07
C SER A 116 11.92 14.05 0.90
N GLN A 117 13.11 14.57 1.18
CA GLN A 117 14.37 13.81 1.12
C GLN A 117 14.33 12.56 2.00
N ARG A 118 13.81 12.66 3.23
CA ARG A 118 13.64 11.51 4.14
C ARG A 118 12.80 10.41 3.49
N SER A 119 11.76 10.80 2.76
CA SER A 119 10.85 9.86 2.13
C SER A 119 11.42 9.18 0.90
N ILE A 120 12.23 9.91 0.12
CA ILE A 120 12.96 9.32 -1.00
C ILE A 120 13.92 8.24 -0.49
N VAL A 121 14.68 8.56 0.57
CA VAL A 121 15.62 7.61 1.17
C VAL A 121 14.88 6.36 1.70
N SER A 122 13.77 6.52 2.42
CA SER A 122 13.03 5.36 2.94
C SER A 122 12.48 4.47 1.82
N VAL A 123 11.95 5.05 0.74
CA VAL A 123 11.46 4.29 -0.42
C VAL A 123 12.59 3.55 -1.12
N CYS A 124 13.75 4.18 -1.31
CA CYS A 124 14.93 3.52 -1.87
C CYS A 124 15.37 2.33 -1.01
N VAL A 125 15.37 2.48 0.31
CA VAL A 125 15.71 1.39 1.23
C VAL A 125 14.68 0.26 1.15
N PHE A 126 13.38 0.56 1.23
CA PHE A 126 12.33 -0.47 1.16
C PHE A 126 12.32 -1.23 -0.16
N MET A 127 12.45 -0.52 -1.28
CA MET A 127 12.46 -1.16 -2.60
C MET A 127 13.77 -1.92 -2.82
N GLY A 128 14.91 -1.36 -2.39
CA GLY A 128 16.20 -2.04 -2.46
C GLY A 128 16.22 -3.33 -1.66
N THR A 129 15.74 -3.31 -0.41
CA THR A 129 15.67 -4.53 0.43
C THR A 129 14.69 -5.54 -0.15
N ALA A 130 13.54 -5.11 -0.68
CA ALA A 130 12.59 -6.00 -1.34
C ALA A 130 13.20 -6.68 -2.58
N MET A 131 13.89 -5.91 -3.44
CA MET A 131 14.59 -6.46 -4.61
C MET A 131 15.65 -7.48 -4.21
N VAL A 132 16.49 -7.17 -3.21
CA VAL A 132 17.51 -8.10 -2.72
C VAL A 132 16.88 -9.35 -2.12
N THR A 133 15.81 -9.20 -1.33
CA THR A 133 15.11 -10.33 -0.70
C THR A 133 14.53 -11.25 -1.78
N VAL A 134 13.81 -10.71 -2.76
CA VAL A 134 13.25 -11.50 -3.86
C VAL A 134 14.36 -12.17 -4.67
N PHE A 135 15.46 -11.46 -4.95
CA PHE A 135 16.60 -12.03 -5.67
C PHE A 135 17.18 -13.24 -4.94
N VAL A 136 17.43 -13.12 -3.63
CA VAL A 136 17.98 -14.20 -2.81
C VAL A 136 17.01 -15.39 -2.76
N PHE A 137 15.73 -15.16 -2.44
CA PHE A 137 14.75 -16.25 -2.33
C PHE A 137 14.54 -16.99 -3.65
N ARG A 138 14.45 -16.26 -4.77
CA ARG A 138 14.16 -16.84 -6.08
C ARG A 138 15.38 -17.48 -6.75
N HIS A 139 16.58 -16.91 -6.61
CA HIS A 139 17.76 -17.39 -7.33
C HIS A 139 18.74 -18.21 -6.49
N VAL A 140 18.83 -17.94 -5.18
CA VAL A 140 19.75 -18.67 -4.28
C VAL A 140 19.03 -19.84 -3.62
N TRP A 141 17.81 -19.63 -3.16
CA TRP A 141 17.03 -20.68 -2.46
C TRP A 141 16.20 -21.57 -3.40
N GLY A 142 16.04 -21.18 -4.67
CA GLY A 142 15.34 -21.97 -5.70
C GLY A 142 13.81 -22.05 -5.51
N GLY A 143 13.21 -21.05 -4.86
CA GLY A 143 11.76 -20.91 -4.74
C GLY A 143 11.09 -20.30 -5.97
#